data_AF-A0A0B6WVA0-F1
#
_entry.id   AF-A0A0B6WVA0-F1
#
_cell.length_a   1.000
_cell.length_b   1.000
_cell.length_c   1.000
_cell.angle_alpha   90.00
_cell.angle_beta   90.00
_cell.angle_gamma   90.00
#
_symmetry.space_group_name_H-M   'P 1'
#
loop_
_entity.id
_entity.type
_entity.pdbx_description
1 polymer ?
#
loop_
_entity_poly.entity_id
_entity_poly.type
_entity_poly.pdbx_seq_one_letter_code
_entity_poly.pdbx_strand_id
1 'polypeptide(L)'
;MAYCAACGTENAEGLRYCIRCGAMLPPQPGTWRMTEEGQRTQHGSVNQTSPPLTYQPQVPPQYRASDGEPIHPAIPALISFIFPGLGLLFVPNKVGLAIAIFIGYAVGITIYSIVAALLLFVGVGLCLFLFIPVINVLIALHSYDEAAKASNGKYQPILFK
;
A
#
# COMPACT_ATOMS: atom_id res chain seq x y z
N MET A 1 42.14 -13.30 11.43
CA MET A 1 41.97 -12.82 10.03
C MET A 1 41.30 -13.93 9.24
N ALA A 2 40.38 -13.63 8.32
CA ALA A 2 39.58 -14.67 7.63
C ALA A 2 39.68 -14.55 6.10
N TYR A 3 40.04 -15.64 5.43
CA TYR A 3 40.08 -15.73 3.97
C TYR A 3 38.74 -16.22 3.41
N CYS A 4 38.28 -15.59 2.34
CA CYS A 4 37.06 -16.01 1.66
C CYS A 4 37.29 -17.31 0.88
N ALA A 5 36.52 -18.35 1.19
CA ALA A 5 36.60 -19.63 0.48
C ALA A 5 36.17 -19.54 -1.00
N ALA A 6 35.41 -18.51 -1.39
CA ALA A 6 34.92 -18.35 -2.76
C ALA A 6 35.90 -17.60 -3.68
N CYS A 7 36.61 -16.57 -3.18
CA CYS A 7 37.46 -15.71 -4.02
C CYS A 7 38.88 -15.48 -3.48
N GLY A 8 39.25 -16.11 -2.35
CA GLY A 8 40.57 -16.04 -1.75
C GLY A 8 40.92 -14.68 -1.11
N THR A 9 40.00 -13.73 -1.08
CA THR A 9 40.27 -12.39 -0.52
C THR A 9 40.34 -12.43 0.99
N GLU A 10 41.32 -11.71 1.55
CA GLU A 10 41.48 -11.51 2.98
C GLU A 10 40.46 -10.50 3.50
N ASN A 11 39.80 -10.82 4.62
CA ASN A 11 38.79 -9.98 5.25
C ASN A 11 39.14 -9.75 6.73
N ALA A 12 38.81 -8.55 7.20
CA ALA A 12 38.92 -8.18 8.61
C ALA A 12 38.04 -9.07 9.50
N GLU A 13 38.43 -9.22 10.76
CA GLU A 13 37.69 -10.02 11.73
C GLU A 13 36.32 -9.40 12.04
N GLY A 14 35.31 -10.25 12.27
CA GLY A 14 33.93 -9.81 12.54
C GLY A 14 33.05 -9.53 11.31
N LEU A 15 33.61 -9.54 10.09
CA LEU A 15 32.82 -9.41 8.87
C LEU A 15 32.01 -10.68 8.58
N ARG A 16 30.71 -10.51 8.32
CA ARG A 16 29.80 -11.61 7.94
C ARG A 16 29.91 -12.00 6.46
N TYR A 17 30.36 -11.07 5.62
CA TYR A 17 30.42 -11.24 4.17
C TYR A 17 31.77 -10.76 3.63
N CYS A 18 32.24 -11.37 2.56
CA CYS A 18 33.48 -10.99 1.90
C CYS A 18 33.34 -9.63 1.21
N ILE A 19 34.31 -8.74 1.42
CA ILE A 19 34.31 -7.38 0.84
C ILE A 19 34.41 -7.37 -0.68
N ARG A 20 34.91 -8.44 -1.30
CA ARG A 20 35.16 -8.51 -2.75
C ARG A 20 34.04 -9.20 -3.50
N CYS A 21 33.57 -10.36 -3.02
CA CYS A 21 32.58 -11.17 -3.74
C CYS A 21 31.22 -11.30 -3.05
N GLY A 22 31.07 -10.78 -1.82
CA GLY A 22 29.84 -10.87 -1.05
C GLY A 22 29.53 -12.24 -0.45
N ALA A 23 30.36 -13.26 -0.68
CA ALA A 23 30.16 -14.59 -0.12
C ALA A 23 30.23 -14.56 1.42
N MET A 24 29.37 -15.33 2.08
CA MET A 24 29.29 -15.39 3.53
C MET A 24 30.57 -16.02 4.12
N LEU A 25 31.15 -15.37 5.12
CA LEU A 25 32.32 -15.87 5.85
C LEU A 25 31.86 -16.79 6.99
N PRO A 26 32.65 -17.81 7.37
CA PRO A 26 32.29 -18.69 8.47
C PRO A 26 32.14 -17.91 9.78
N PRO A 27 31.10 -18.20 10.58
CA PRO A 27 30.86 -17.50 11.84
C PRO A 27 32.04 -17.72 12.79
N GLN A 28 32.59 -16.63 13.34
CA GLN A 28 33.64 -16.74 14.33
C GLN A 28 33.05 -17.31 15.63
N PRO A 29 33.70 -18.32 16.24
CA PRO A 29 33.23 -18.90 17.50
C PRO A 29 33.39 -17.86 18.62
N GLY A 30 32.28 -17.24 19.05
CA GLY A 30 32.28 -16.34 20.21
C GLY A 30 31.19 -15.29 20.30
N THR A 31 30.42 -15.02 19.23
CA THR A 31 29.50 -13.85 19.19
C THR A 31 28.02 -14.16 19.47
N TRP A 32 27.67 -15.37 19.92
CA TRP A 32 26.28 -15.76 20.22
C TRP A 32 25.79 -15.48 21.65
N ARG A 33 26.56 -14.76 22.48
CA ARG A 33 26.13 -14.41 23.85
C ARG A 33 25.53 -13.00 23.91
N MET A 34 24.24 -12.98 24.27
CA MET A 34 23.44 -11.91 24.90
C MET A 34 22.63 -10.98 23.99
N THR A 35 21.32 -11.25 23.88
CA THR A 35 20.27 -10.41 24.50
C THR A 35 18.93 -11.18 24.51
N GLU A 36 18.71 -11.99 25.55
CA GLU A 36 17.41 -12.56 25.90
C GLU A 36 16.87 -11.83 27.14
N GLU A 37 16.15 -10.72 26.95
CA GLU A 37 15.35 -10.12 28.02
C GLU A 37 14.12 -9.45 27.38
N GLY A 38 12.96 -10.11 27.49
CA GLY A 38 11.68 -9.57 27.00
C GLY A 38 10.58 -10.59 26.70
N GLN A 39 10.08 -11.26 27.75
CA GLN A 39 8.71 -11.82 27.91
C GLN A 39 8.18 -12.89 26.90
N ARG A 40 8.02 -14.15 27.35
CA ARG A 40 6.78 -14.75 27.96
C ARG A 40 5.54 -14.62 27.04
N THR A 41 4.76 -15.62 26.67
CA THR A 41 4.55 -17.03 27.07
C THR A 41 3.50 -17.61 26.11
N GLN A 42 3.70 -18.80 25.54
CA GLN A 42 2.82 -19.96 25.74
C GLN A 42 3.25 -21.15 24.86
N HIS A 43 3.32 -22.29 25.54
CA HIS A 43 3.61 -23.63 25.05
C HIS A 43 2.46 -24.18 24.21
N GLY A 44 2.80 -24.78 23.08
CA GLY A 44 1.95 -25.70 22.32
C GLY A 44 2.83 -26.54 21.41
N SER A 45 3.26 -27.69 21.91
CA SER A 45 4.09 -28.66 21.17
C SER A 45 3.28 -29.29 20.03
N VAL A 46 3.71 -29.05 18.78
CA VAL A 46 3.41 -29.93 17.65
C VAL A 46 4.65 -30.04 16.77
N ASN A 47 5.14 -31.26 16.61
CA ASN A 47 6.21 -31.67 15.70
C ASN A 47 6.19 -30.90 14.37
N GLN A 48 7.21 -30.08 14.12
CA GLN A 48 7.51 -29.59 12.77
C GLN A 48 8.96 -29.92 12.42
N THR A 49 9.10 -30.92 11.57
CA THR A 49 10.25 -31.07 10.67
C THR A 49 10.27 -29.84 9.77
N SER A 50 11.00 -28.80 10.16
CA SER A 50 11.16 -27.59 9.35
C SER A 50 12.10 -27.86 8.17
N PRO A 51 11.69 -27.65 6.90
CA PRO A 51 12.63 -27.58 5.79
C PRO A 51 13.59 -26.39 5.97
N PRO A 52 14.80 -26.41 5.36
CA PRO A 52 15.83 -25.41 5.59
C PRO A 52 15.33 -23.99 5.27
N LEU A 53 15.55 -23.08 6.23
CA LEU A 53 15.30 -21.65 6.12
C LEU A 53 16.10 -21.08 4.94
N THR A 54 15.42 -20.96 3.80
CA THR A 54 15.91 -20.20 2.66
C THR A 54 15.76 -18.73 3.02
N TYR A 55 16.87 -18.07 3.37
CA TYR A 55 16.92 -16.63 3.59
C TYR A 55 16.56 -15.92 2.29
N GLN A 56 15.32 -15.45 2.17
CA GLN A 56 14.91 -14.48 1.16
C GLN A 56 15.34 -13.08 1.63
N PRO A 57 16.22 -12.37 0.90
CA PRO A 57 16.57 -11.00 1.23
C PRO A 57 15.31 -10.13 1.27
N GLN A 58 15.07 -9.47 2.40
CA GLN A 58 14.03 -8.45 2.51
C GLN A 58 14.44 -7.26 1.64
N VAL A 59 13.92 -7.23 0.42
CA VAL A 59 13.95 -6.06 -0.45
C VAL A 59 13.15 -4.96 0.28
N PRO A 60 13.67 -3.73 0.44
CA PRO A 60 12.86 -2.61 0.94
C PRO A 60 11.57 -2.53 0.12
N PRO A 61 10.43 -2.10 0.69
CA PRO A 61 9.12 -2.16 0.03
C PRO A 61 9.11 -1.30 -1.24
N GLN A 62 9.56 -1.91 -2.33
CA GLN A 62 9.33 -1.51 -3.69
C GLN A 62 7.86 -1.83 -3.93
N TYR A 63 7.07 -0.79 -4.17
CA TYR A 63 5.67 -0.88 -4.57
C TYR A 63 5.61 -1.52 -5.96
N ARG A 64 5.92 -2.82 -6.04
CA ARG A 64 5.70 -3.65 -7.21
C ARG A 64 4.20 -3.85 -7.29
N ALA A 65 3.60 -3.38 -8.37
CA ALA A 65 2.31 -3.87 -8.83
C ALA A 65 2.39 -5.40 -8.83
N SER A 66 1.75 -6.02 -7.83
CA SER A 66 1.87 -7.43 -7.51
C SER A 66 0.91 -8.19 -8.41
N ASP A 67 1.44 -9.02 -9.30
CA ASP A 67 0.68 -9.96 -10.14
C ASP A 67 -0.02 -11.09 -9.33
N GLY A 68 -0.44 -10.85 -8.08
CA GLY A 68 -0.90 -11.92 -7.19
C GLY A 68 -2.18 -11.65 -6.40
N GLU A 69 -2.49 -10.40 -6.03
CA GLU A 69 -3.62 -10.13 -5.15
C GLU A 69 -4.38 -8.86 -5.53
N PRO A 70 -5.69 -8.95 -5.83
CA PRO A 70 -6.46 -7.76 -6.20
C PRO A 70 -6.57 -6.82 -5.01
N ILE A 71 -6.29 -5.55 -5.26
CA ILE A 71 -6.35 -4.47 -4.29
C ILE A 71 -7.75 -4.43 -3.67
N HIS A 72 -7.83 -4.34 -2.35
CA HIS A 72 -9.10 -4.27 -1.64
C HIS A 72 -9.87 -2.99 -2.06
N PRO A 73 -11.14 -3.08 -2.50
CA PRO A 73 -11.88 -1.97 -3.11
C PRO A 73 -12.17 -0.80 -2.14
N ALA A 74 -12.06 -1.01 -0.83
CA ALA A 74 -12.13 0.08 0.14
C ALA A 74 -10.96 1.08 0.02
N ILE A 75 -9.77 0.65 -0.45
CA ILE A 75 -8.61 1.53 -0.62
C ILE A 75 -8.88 2.60 -1.68
N PRO A 76 -9.27 2.27 -2.92
CA PRO A 76 -9.60 3.28 -3.92
C PRO A 76 -10.81 4.11 -3.51
N ALA A 77 -11.81 3.53 -2.82
CA ALA A 77 -12.94 4.30 -2.29
C ALA A 77 -12.51 5.39 -1.29
N LEU A 78 -11.64 5.05 -0.33
CA LEU A 78 -11.12 6.00 0.66
C LEU A 78 -10.32 7.12 -0.01
N ILE A 79 -9.49 6.77 -1.00
CA ILE A 79 -8.70 7.76 -1.74
C ILE A 79 -9.61 8.68 -2.54
N SER A 80 -10.64 8.14 -3.22
CA SER A 80 -11.65 8.92 -3.94
C SER A 80 -12.52 9.78 -3.04
N PHE A 81 -12.70 9.42 -1.77
CA PHE A 81 -13.44 10.25 -0.81
C PHE A 81 -12.67 11.52 -0.44
N ILE A 82 -11.35 11.43 -0.25
CA ILE A 82 -10.49 12.57 0.08
C ILE A 82 -10.19 13.39 -1.20
N PHE A 83 -9.90 12.69 -2.29
CA PHE A 83 -9.54 13.27 -3.57
C PHE A 83 -10.43 12.69 -4.67
N PRO A 84 -11.55 13.35 -4.98
CA PRO A 84 -12.54 12.86 -5.94
C PRO A 84 -11.92 12.39 -7.26
N GLY A 85 -12.11 11.11 -7.57
CA GLY A 85 -11.62 10.46 -8.79
C GLY A 85 -10.23 9.83 -8.70
N LEU A 86 -9.40 10.15 -7.69
CA LEU A 86 -8.02 9.60 -7.63
C LEU A 86 -7.97 8.10 -7.31
N GLY A 87 -8.98 7.54 -6.65
CA GLY A 87 -9.05 6.10 -6.38
C GLY A 87 -9.13 5.25 -7.65
N LEU A 88 -9.61 5.81 -8.76
CA LEU A 88 -9.66 5.11 -10.05
C LEU A 88 -8.28 4.92 -10.69
N LEU A 89 -7.23 5.59 -10.19
CA LEU A 89 -5.85 5.37 -10.64
C LEU A 89 -5.33 3.96 -10.31
N PHE A 90 -5.91 3.33 -9.28
CA PHE A 90 -5.58 1.95 -8.90
C PHE A 90 -6.32 0.90 -9.75
N VAL A 91 -7.24 1.34 -10.62
CA VAL A 91 -8.00 0.46 -11.52
C VAL A 91 -7.34 0.44 -12.91
N PRO A 92 -6.84 -0.71 -13.38
CA PRO A 92 -6.21 -0.80 -14.69
C PRO A 92 -7.18 -0.40 -15.80
N ASN A 93 -6.68 0.27 -16.85
CA ASN A 93 -7.45 0.80 -17.98
C ASN A 93 -8.46 1.93 -17.67
N LYS A 94 -8.51 2.44 -16.44
CA LYS A 94 -9.43 3.53 -16.04
C LYS A 94 -8.72 4.85 -15.69
N VAL A 95 -7.42 4.96 -15.92
CA VAL A 95 -6.62 6.16 -15.62
C VAL A 95 -7.18 7.41 -16.32
N GLY A 96 -7.58 7.30 -17.60
CA GLY A 96 -8.18 8.42 -18.32
C GLY A 96 -9.49 8.91 -17.70
N LEU A 97 -10.32 7.98 -17.22
CA LEU A 97 -11.56 8.31 -16.50
C LEU A 97 -11.26 8.98 -15.15
N ALA A 98 -10.26 8.49 -14.42
CA ALA A 98 -9.82 9.08 -13.15
C ALA A 98 -9.42 10.56 -13.32
N ILE A 99 -8.60 10.86 -14.33
CA ILE A 99 -8.15 12.22 -14.64
C ILE A 99 -9.33 13.10 -15.06
N ALA A 100 -10.22 12.59 -15.92
CA ALA A 100 -11.40 13.34 -16.37
C ALA A 100 -12.33 13.70 -15.19
N ILE A 101 -12.59 12.76 -14.28
CA ILE A 101 -13.40 13.01 -13.08
C ILE A 101 -12.71 14.02 -12.16
N PHE A 102 -11.41 13.89 -11.93
CA PHE A 102 -10.67 14.81 -11.07
C PHE A 102 -10.69 16.24 -11.61
N ILE A 103 -10.39 16.44 -12.90
CA ILE A 103 -10.44 17.75 -13.55
C ILE A 103 -11.87 18.31 -13.55
N GLY A 104 -12.85 17.49 -13.94
CA GLY A 104 -14.25 17.89 -13.96
C GLY A 104 -14.76 18.30 -12.58
N TYR A 105 -14.36 17.57 -11.53
CA TYR A 105 -14.68 17.91 -10.15
C TYR A 105 -14.00 19.22 -9.72
N ALA A 106 -12.72 19.42 -10.02
CA ALA A 106 -11.99 20.65 -9.68
C ALA A 106 -12.61 21.89 -10.34
N VAL A 107 -12.97 21.81 -11.62
CA VAL A 107 -13.67 22.89 -12.34
C VAL A 107 -15.08 23.07 -11.77
N GLY A 108 -15.82 21.98 -11.59
CA GLY A 108 -17.19 21.99 -11.07
C GLY A 108 -17.26 22.62 -9.69
N ILE A 109 -16.38 22.25 -8.76
CA ILE A 109 -16.37 22.81 -7.41
C ILE A 109 -15.95 24.29 -7.40
N THR A 110 -15.07 24.70 -8.33
CA THR A 110 -14.69 26.12 -8.47
C THR A 110 -15.91 26.95 -8.91
N ILE A 111 -16.61 26.52 -9.96
CA ILE A 111 -17.82 27.20 -10.45
C ILE A 111 -18.89 27.19 -9.36
N TYR A 112 -19.11 26.04 -8.71
CA TYR A 112 -20.07 25.88 -7.63
C TYR A 112 -19.79 26.82 -6.47
N SER A 113 -18.53 26.94 -6.05
CA SER A 113 -18.12 27.82 -4.95
C SER A 113 -18.35 29.29 -5.29
N ILE A 114 -18.10 29.69 -6.55
CA ILE A 114 -18.41 31.05 -7.01
C ILE A 114 -19.92 31.31 -6.94
N VAL A 115 -20.74 30.40 -7.46
CA VAL A 115 -22.21 30.53 -7.42
C VAL A 115 -22.72 30.55 -5.98
N ALA A 116 -22.23 29.65 -5.13
CA ALA A 116 -22.60 29.57 -3.72
C ALA A 116 -22.20 30.83 -2.95
N ALA A 117 -21.03 31.42 -3.25
CA ALA A 117 -20.59 32.69 -2.66
C ALA A 117 -21.49 33.86 -3.10
N LEU A 118 -21.89 33.91 -4.36
CA LEU A 118 -22.85 34.91 -4.87
C LEU A 118 -24.23 34.75 -4.22
N LEU A 119 -24.67 33.52 -3.98
CA LEU A 119 -25.96 33.21 -3.34
C LEU A 119 -25.91 33.23 -1.81
N LEU A 120 -24.73 33.41 -1.21
CA LEU A 120 -24.56 33.52 0.24
C LEU A 120 -25.35 34.71 0.80
N PHE A 121 -25.47 35.80 0.02
CA PHE A 121 -26.25 36.98 0.37
C PHE A 121 -27.75 36.70 0.56
N VAL A 122 -28.24 35.57 0.04
CA VAL A 122 -29.64 35.14 0.13
C VAL A 122 -29.82 34.03 1.17
N GLY A 123 -28.76 33.64 1.90
CA GLY A 123 -28.77 32.53 2.87
C GLY A 123 -28.82 31.12 2.24
N VAL A 124 -29.14 31.03 0.94
CA VAL A 124 -29.21 29.76 0.17
C VAL A 124 -27.83 29.13 -0.01
N GLY A 125 -26.76 29.94 -0.04
CA GLY A 125 -25.39 29.45 -0.19
C GLY A 125 -24.98 28.40 0.85
N LEU A 126 -25.46 28.49 2.10
CA LEU A 126 -25.09 27.56 3.17
C LEU A 126 -25.70 26.16 2.94
N CYS A 127 -26.94 26.11 2.44
CA CYS A 127 -27.58 24.84 2.06
C CYS A 127 -26.87 24.17 0.89
N LEU A 128 -26.32 24.95 -0.04
CA LEU A 128 -25.52 24.44 -1.15
C LEU A 128 -24.23 23.77 -0.65
N PHE A 129 -23.54 24.31 0.35
CA PHE A 129 -22.35 23.65 0.90
C PHE A 129 -22.64 22.25 1.51
N LEU A 130 -23.87 21.99 1.95
CA LEU A 130 -24.26 20.67 2.48
C LEU A 130 -24.35 19.56 1.41
N PHE A 131 -24.43 19.91 0.12
CA PHE A 131 -24.45 18.92 -0.96
C PHE A 131 -23.06 18.39 -1.32
N ILE A 132 -21.99 19.11 -0.97
CA ILE A 132 -20.61 18.69 -1.24
C ILE A 132 -20.27 17.32 -0.64
N PRO A 133 -20.53 17.03 0.66
CA PRO A 133 -20.25 15.71 1.23
C PRO A 133 -21.06 14.60 0.55
N VAL A 134 -22.29 14.88 0.11
CA VAL A 134 -23.12 13.91 -0.63
C VAL A 134 -22.46 13.54 -1.95
N ILE A 135 -21.98 14.53 -2.71
CA ILE A 135 -21.28 14.31 -3.98
C ILE A 135 -19.99 13.50 -3.76
N ASN A 136 -19.21 13.80 -2.72
CA ASN A 136 -17.98 13.04 -2.42
C ASN A 136 -18.25 11.57 -2.11
N VAL A 137 -19.32 11.29 -1.35
CA VAL A 137 -19.75 9.91 -1.06
C VAL A 137 -20.15 9.19 -2.35
N LEU A 138 -20.91 9.83 -3.24
CA LEU A 138 -21.31 9.22 -4.52
C LEU A 138 -20.11 8.89 -5.41
N ILE A 139 -19.11 9.77 -5.49
CA ILE A 139 -17.88 9.53 -6.25
C ILE A 139 -17.06 8.40 -5.63
N ALA A 140 -16.97 8.34 -4.30
CA ALA A 140 -16.29 7.27 -3.58
C ALA A 140 -16.98 5.90 -3.81
N LEU A 141 -18.31 5.85 -3.79
CA LEU A 141 -19.09 4.64 -4.07
C LEU A 141 -18.87 4.16 -5.52
N HIS A 142 -18.89 5.07 -6.49
CA HIS A 142 -18.59 4.71 -7.88
C HIS A 142 -17.17 4.15 -8.03
N SER A 143 -16.19 4.73 -7.32
CA SER A 143 -14.82 4.22 -7.29
C SER A 143 -14.70 2.85 -6.62
N TYR A 144 -15.50 2.58 -5.60
CA TYR A 144 -15.58 1.27 -4.94
C TYR A 144 -16.11 0.21 -5.91
N ASP A 145 -17.22 0.48 -6.58
CA ASP A 145 -17.86 -0.49 -7.48
C ASP A 145 -16.96 -0.84 -8.67
N GLU A 146 -16.30 0.15 -9.27
CA GLU A 146 -15.35 -0.10 -10.37
C GLU A 146 -14.14 -0.93 -9.90
N ALA A 147 -13.64 -0.69 -8.69
CA ALA A 147 -12.58 -1.50 -8.10
C ALA A 147 -13.05 -2.93 -7.76
N ALA A 148 -14.28 -3.09 -7.27
CA ALA A 148 -14.87 -4.40 -7.00
C ALA A 148 -15.05 -5.21 -8.29
N LYS A 149 -15.51 -4.59 -9.38
CA LYS A 149 -15.60 -5.24 -10.71
C LYS A 149 -14.23 -5.71 -11.21
N ALA A 150 -13.18 -4.92 -11.01
CA ALA A 150 -11.82 -5.27 -11.41
C ALA A 150 -11.22 -6.43 -10.59
N SER A 151 -11.84 -6.83 -9.48
CA SER A 151 -11.32 -7.86 -8.57
C SER A 151 -11.63 -9.31 -8.97
N ASN A 152 -12.21 -9.54 -10.16
CA ASN A 152 -12.59 -10.88 -10.66
C ASN A 152 -13.47 -11.68 -9.69
N GLY A 153 -14.42 -11.01 -9.03
CA GLY A 153 -15.39 -11.65 -8.15
C GLY A 153 -14.93 -11.91 -6.72
N LYS A 154 -13.71 -11.47 -6.33
CA LYS A 154 -13.27 -11.54 -4.92
C LYS A 154 -14.04 -10.60 -3.98
N TYR A 155 -14.57 -9.49 -4.51
CA TYR A 155 -15.38 -8.54 -3.74
C TYR A 155 -16.71 -8.28 -4.45
N GLN A 156 -17.80 -8.16 -3.68
CA GLN A 156 -19.13 -7.83 -4.21
C GLN A 156 -19.32 -6.31 -4.27
N PRO A 157 -19.87 -5.76 -5.37
CA PRO A 157 -20.26 -4.35 -5.43
C PRO A 157 -21.36 -4.07 -4.40
N ILE A 158 -21.33 -2.88 -3.80
CA ILE A 158 -22.28 -2.53 -2.72
C ILE A 158 -23.62 -2.06 -3.31
N LEU A 159 -23.58 -1.37 -4.45
CA LEU A 159 -24.75 -0.74 -5.06
C LEU A 159 -25.55 -1.66 -6.01
N PHE A 160 -24.98 -2.78 -6.45
CA PHE A 160 -25.62 -3.69 -7.39
C PHE A 160 -25.70 -5.09 -6.79
N LYS A 161 -26.85 -5.41 -6.19
CA LYS A 161 -27.19 -6.76 -5.73
C LYS A 161 -28.36 -7.30 -6.51
#